data_AF-A0A4Q4NFA3-F1
#
_entry.id   AF-A0A4Q4NFA3-F1
#
_cell.length_a   1.000
_cell.length_b   1.000
_cell.length_c   1.000
_cell.angle_alpha   90.00
_cell.angle_beta   90.00
_cell.angle_gamma   90.00
#
_symmetry.space_group_name_H-M   'P 1'
#
loop_
_entity.id
_entity.type
_entity.pdbx_description
1 polymer ?
#
loop_
_entity_poly.entity_id
_entity_poly.type
_entity_poly.pdbx_seq_one_letter_code
_entity_poly.pdbx_strand_id
1 'polypeptide(L)'
;MDHHCPWTNNCVSHTTFPHFVRFLLYTTLGLSLLQSFLFTRLSHLWSNLDMPSYLGPSPFQLGHMFAVLITNSITLFVLGVLLLRNLWCLSINQTTIEGWEIERHKTLLRRARQYGGYLTTPEGNKMRIRKQEFPYDIGIWSNMVQGMNSRNPINWFNPFAATPSLSSGLSFETNGFEDEGTVWPPPDPDRAYRRNATAVNADAFRYAESELNAEDTVAAFKARQAEDAVRRRRPYAGATDREEDDAELGRNEEDFTYGDDASDEVGYEEEEEELERTKGGKGREGEAAWRNSEGERLKDFGVDEDVEFYDEQDDDLPLSELIARRQAAAAAADSH
;
A
#
# COMPACT_ATOMS: atom_id res chain seq x y z
N MET A 1 -13.50 7.14 -5.20
CA MET A 1 -12.51 8.23 -4.99
C MET A 1 -11.18 7.72 -5.49
N ASP A 2 -10.31 8.57 -6.03
CA ASP A 2 -9.02 8.13 -6.57
C ASP A 2 -7.89 8.34 -5.55
N HIS A 3 -7.59 9.58 -5.18
CA HIS A 3 -6.62 9.91 -4.13
C HIS A 3 -6.84 11.34 -3.61
N HIS A 4 -6.26 11.67 -2.46
CA HIS A 4 -6.11 13.07 -2.05
C HIS A 4 -4.81 13.61 -2.64
N CYS A 5 -4.88 14.70 -3.41
CA CYS A 5 -3.70 15.31 -4.02
C CYS A 5 -3.29 16.57 -3.23
N PRO A 6 -2.18 16.54 -2.48
CA PRO A 6 -1.72 17.70 -1.72
C PRO A 6 -1.42 18.91 -2.60
N TRP A 7 -0.99 18.67 -3.85
CA TRP A 7 -0.60 19.71 -4.81
C TRP A 7 -1.76 20.53 -5.35
N THR A 8 -2.97 19.96 -5.38
CA THR A 8 -4.20 20.68 -5.76
C THR A 8 -5.05 21.03 -4.55
N ASN A 9 -4.61 20.65 -3.34
CA ASN A 9 -5.34 20.79 -2.08
C ASN A 9 -6.80 20.30 -2.19
N ASN A 10 -7.00 19.21 -2.92
CA ASN A 10 -8.33 18.67 -3.20
C ASN A 10 -8.26 17.15 -3.43
N CYS A 11 -9.40 16.49 -3.23
CA CYS A 11 -9.56 15.09 -3.58
C CYS A 11 -9.76 14.94 -5.09
N VAL A 12 -9.01 14.01 -5.68
CA VAL A 12 -9.27 13.51 -7.04
C VAL A 12 -10.31 12.40 -6.92
N SER A 13 -11.46 12.62 -7.56
CA SER A 13 -12.63 11.76 -7.49
C SER A 13 -13.40 11.80 -8.81
N HIS A 14 -14.52 11.10 -8.92
CA HIS A 14 -15.36 11.06 -10.13
C HIS A 14 -15.60 12.44 -10.77
N THR A 15 -15.87 13.48 -9.97
CA THR A 15 -16.16 14.82 -10.49
C THR A 15 -14.91 15.61 -10.87
N THR A 16 -13.79 15.40 -10.17
CA THR A 16 -12.55 16.18 -10.34
C THR A 16 -11.51 15.49 -11.22
N PHE A 17 -11.64 14.18 -11.45
CA PHE A 17 -10.71 13.37 -12.22
C PHE A 17 -10.51 13.85 -13.67
N PRO A 18 -11.56 14.16 -14.46
CA PRO A 18 -11.37 14.70 -15.81
C PRO A 18 -10.55 16.01 -15.81
N HIS A 19 -10.73 16.84 -14.80
CA HIS A 19 -10.01 18.11 -14.65
C HIS A 19 -8.55 17.89 -14.24
N PHE A 20 -8.31 16.91 -13.37
CA PHE A 20 -6.96 16.50 -12.97
C PHE A 20 -6.14 15.97 -14.16
N VAL A 21 -6.73 15.11 -15.01
CA VAL A 21 -6.05 14.61 -16.23
C VAL A 21 -5.69 15.77 -17.17
N ARG A 22 -6.59 16.75 -17.35
CA ARG A 22 -6.32 17.96 -18.16
C ARG A 22 -5.21 18.80 -17.55
N PHE A 23 -5.23 18.99 -16.23
CA PHE A 23 -4.17 19.70 -15.50
C PHE A 23 -2.80 19.04 -15.74
N LEU A 24 -2.70 17.73 -15.60
CA LEU A 24 -1.46 16.99 -15.86
C LEU A 24 -1.03 17.13 -17.32
N LEU A 25 -1.96 16.98 -18.26
CA LEU A 25 -1.66 17.11 -19.69
C LEU A 25 -1.10 18.49 -20.04
N TYR A 26 -1.80 19.56 -19.65
CA TYR A 26 -1.37 20.93 -19.98
C TYR A 26 -0.08 21.32 -19.26
N THR A 27 0.12 20.87 -18.02
CA THR A 27 1.36 21.11 -17.29
C THR A 27 2.53 20.41 -17.97
N THR A 28 2.38 19.14 -18.33
CA THR A 28 3.41 18.36 -19.05
C THR A 28 3.72 18.96 -20.42
N LEU A 29 2.70 19.41 -21.17
CA LEU A 29 2.91 20.10 -22.45
C LEU A 29 3.65 21.44 -22.27
N GLY A 30 3.30 22.22 -21.26
CA GLY A 30 3.98 23.49 -20.94
C GLY A 30 5.45 23.28 -20.56
N LEU A 31 5.74 22.29 -19.71
CA LEU A 31 7.11 21.93 -19.33
C LEU A 31 7.91 21.34 -20.50
N SER A 32 7.26 20.60 -21.40
CA SER A 32 7.88 20.08 -22.62
C SER A 32 8.25 21.22 -23.58
N LEU A 33 7.37 22.21 -23.71
CA LEU A 33 7.64 23.42 -24.50
C LEU A 33 8.83 24.19 -23.91
N LEU A 34 8.83 24.43 -22.60
CA LEU A 34 9.96 25.07 -21.91
C LEU A 34 11.25 24.28 -22.10
N GLN A 35 11.20 22.94 -21.98
CA GLN A 35 12.34 22.06 -22.21
C GLN A 35 12.90 22.23 -23.63
N SER A 36 12.05 22.34 -24.65
CA SER A 36 12.49 22.53 -26.04
C SER A 36 13.20 23.87 -26.25
N PHE A 37 12.73 24.95 -25.61
CA PHE A 37 13.40 26.25 -25.64
C PHE A 37 14.74 26.21 -24.91
N LEU A 38 14.82 25.55 -23.76
CA LEU A 38 16.07 25.39 -23.01
C LEU A 38 17.10 24.58 -23.79
N PHE A 39 16.69 23.47 -24.43
CA PHE A 39 17.58 22.68 -25.28
C PHE A 39 18.08 23.47 -26.49
N THR A 40 17.23 24.28 -27.11
CA THR A 40 17.65 25.15 -28.22
C THR A 40 18.73 26.14 -27.77
N ARG A 41 18.56 26.74 -26.59
CA ARG A 41 19.57 27.65 -26.01
C ARG A 41 20.85 26.92 -25.61
N LEU A 42 20.73 25.75 -25.01
CA LEU A 42 21.89 24.92 -24.64
C LEU A 42 22.68 24.50 -25.87
N SER A 43 22.00 24.05 -26.93
CA SER A 43 22.62 23.70 -28.21
C SER A 43 23.37 24.88 -28.81
N HIS A 44 22.78 26.07 -28.82
CA HIS A 44 23.45 27.27 -29.29
C HIS A 44 24.70 27.60 -28.47
N LEU A 45 24.65 27.47 -27.14
CA LEU A 45 25.83 27.68 -26.28
C LEU A 45 26.89 26.62 -26.53
N TRP A 46 26.49 25.36 -26.69
CA TRP A 46 27.38 24.23 -26.94
C TRP A 46 28.15 24.38 -28.26
N SER A 47 27.48 24.82 -29.32
CA SER A 47 28.12 25.08 -30.62
C SER A 47 29.10 26.26 -30.59
N ASN A 48 29.06 27.08 -29.55
CA ASN A 48 29.81 28.33 -29.44
C ASN A 48 30.76 28.33 -28.23
N LEU A 49 31.12 27.15 -27.70
CA LEU A 49 31.95 27.00 -26.50
C LEU A 49 33.36 27.62 -26.65
N ASP A 50 33.89 27.67 -27.87
CA ASP A 50 35.23 28.21 -28.15
C ASP A 50 35.26 29.75 -28.20
N MET A 51 34.10 30.41 -28.08
CA MET A 51 34.06 31.87 -28.10
C MET A 51 34.65 32.48 -26.81
N PRO A 52 35.36 33.61 -26.91
CA PRO A 52 35.84 34.34 -25.75
C PRO A 52 34.72 34.70 -24.78
N SER A 53 35.00 34.61 -23.47
CA SER A 53 34.00 34.78 -22.40
C SER A 53 33.28 36.13 -22.40
N TYR A 54 33.85 37.18 -23.01
CA TYR A 54 33.22 38.50 -23.13
C TYR A 54 32.08 38.56 -24.17
N LEU A 55 32.00 37.60 -25.09
CA LEU A 55 30.90 37.46 -26.06
C LEU A 55 29.79 36.54 -25.56
N GLY A 56 30.02 35.87 -24.41
CA GLY A 56 29.10 34.92 -23.81
C GLY A 56 28.13 35.55 -22.80
N PRO A 57 27.09 34.81 -22.40
CA PRO A 57 26.20 35.20 -21.31
C PRO A 57 26.96 35.29 -19.97
N SER A 58 26.41 36.07 -19.03
CA SER A 58 27.04 36.21 -17.72
C SER A 58 27.04 34.89 -16.93
N PRO A 59 27.98 34.66 -15.99
CA PRO A 59 27.98 33.46 -15.15
C PRO A 59 26.66 33.25 -14.39
N PHE A 60 25.99 34.34 -14.00
CA PHE A 60 24.68 34.28 -13.37
C PHE A 60 23.60 33.75 -14.32
N GLN A 61 23.59 34.20 -15.57
CA GLN A 61 22.65 33.71 -16.59
C GLN A 61 22.87 32.23 -16.90
N LEU A 62 24.14 31.80 -16.98
CA LEU A 62 24.50 30.39 -17.17
C LEU A 62 24.05 29.53 -15.99
N GLY A 63 24.33 29.97 -14.76
CA GLY A 63 23.90 29.28 -13.54
C GLY A 63 22.37 29.19 -13.44
N HIS A 64 21.66 30.27 -13.74
CA HIS A 64 20.20 30.28 -13.75
C HIS A 64 19.63 29.33 -14.81
N MET A 65 20.15 29.38 -16.04
CA MET A 65 19.73 28.48 -17.13
C MET A 65 19.96 27.02 -16.74
N PHE A 66 21.11 26.70 -16.15
CA PHE A 66 21.44 25.34 -15.70
C PHE A 66 20.48 24.85 -14.61
N ALA A 67 20.20 25.69 -13.60
CA ALA A 67 19.24 25.38 -12.55
C ALA A 67 17.84 25.13 -13.12
N VAL A 68 17.36 26.03 -13.99
CA VAL A 68 16.04 25.88 -14.64
C VAL A 68 15.99 24.63 -15.53
N LEU A 69 17.05 24.31 -16.26
CA LEU A 69 17.14 23.09 -17.06
C LEU A 69 16.99 21.83 -16.21
N ILE A 70 17.74 21.73 -15.12
CA ILE A 70 17.68 20.56 -14.22
C ILE A 70 16.30 20.45 -13.58
N THR A 71 15.81 21.53 -12.96
CA THR A 71 14.50 21.52 -12.30
C THR A 71 13.40 21.19 -13.29
N ASN A 72 13.37 21.81 -14.46
CA ASN A 72 12.37 21.52 -15.49
C ASN A 72 12.45 20.06 -15.98
N SER A 73 13.66 19.52 -16.18
CA SER A 73 13.83 18.14 -16.64
C SER A 73 13.32 17.12 -15.60
N ILE A 74 13.63 17.33 -14.32
CA ILE A 74 13.15 16.46 -13.23
C ILE A 74 11.63 16.59 -13.08
N THR A 75 11.09 17.81 -13.04
CA THR A 75 9.65 18.02 -12.92
C THR A 75 8.89 17.43 -14.11
N LEU A 76 9.40 17.61 -15.33
CA LEU A 76 8.83 17.05 -16.54
C LEU A 76 8.83 15.52 -16.51
N PHE A 77 9.92 14.90 -16.02
CA PHE A 77 9.98 13.45 -15.87
C PHE A 77 8.93 12.94 -14.89
N VAL A 78 8.85 13.52 -13.69
CA VAL A 78 7.90 13.11 -12.64
C VAL A 78 6.45 13.30 -13.11
N LEU A 79 6.11 14.46 -13.66
CA LEU A 79 4.76 14.73 -14.15
C LEU A 79 4.42 13.93 -15.42
N GLY A 80 5.40 13.62 -16.26
CA GLY A 80 5.24 12.73 -17.41
C GLY A 80 4.88 11.31 -16.99
N VAL A 81 5.60 10.74 -16.02
CA VAL A 81 5.27 9.42 -15.44
C VAL A 81 3.88 9.44 -14.80
N LEU A 82 3.57 10.48 -14.02
CA LEU A 82 2.25 10.62 -13.39
C LEU A 82 1.13 10.72 -14.42
N LEU A 83 1.33 11.46 -15.51
CA LEU A 83 0.37 11.56 -16.61
C LEU A 83 0.17 10.20 -17.29
N LEU A 84 1.24 9.50 -17.64
CA LEU A 84 1.17 8.17 -18.27
C LEU A 84 0.44 7.17 -17.37
N ARG A 85 0.75 7.18 -16.06
CA ARG A 85 0.05 6.33 -15.09
C ARG A 85 -1.45 6.63 -15.03
N ASN A 86 -1.84 7.91 -15.03
CA ASN A 86 -3.25 8.28 -15.02
C ASN A 86 -3.97 7.94 -16.33
N LEU A 87 -3.30 8.06 -17.48
CA LEU A 87 -3.85 7.63 -18.77
C LEU A 87 -4.03 6.11 -18.83
N TRP A 88 -3.09 5.35 -18.28
CA TRP A 88 -3.20 3.90 -18.13
C TRP A 88 -4.38 3.52 -17.24
N CYS A 89 -4.46 4.09 -16.03
CA CYS A 89 -5.57 3.92 -15.10
C CYS A 89 -6.92 4.27 -15.76
N LEU A 90 -6.99 5.36 -16.52
CA LEU A 90 -8.18 5.75 -17.28
C LEU A 90 -8.54 4.73 -18.38
N SER A 91 -7.55 4.14 -19.04
CA SER A 91 -7.79 3.16 -20.11
C SER A 91 -8.37 1.83 -19.61
N ILE A 92 -8.12 1.46 -18.35
CA ILE A 92 -8.59 0.21 -17.71
C ILE A 92 -9.71 0.51 -16.70
N ASN A 93 -10.13 1.78 -16.59
CA ASN A 93 -11.14 2.24 -15.63
C ASN A 93 -10.84 1.87 -14.17
N GLN A 94 -9.57 1.99 -13.79
CA GLN A 94 -9.09 1.59 -12.48
C GLN A 94 -8.54 2.80 -11.74
N THR A 95 -9.12 3.09 -10.58
CA THR A 95 -8.58 4.10 -9.67
C THR A 95 -7.30 3.62 -8.99
N THR A 96 -6.54 4.55 -8.43
CA THR A 96 -5.32 4.28 -7.69
C THR A 96 -5.61 3.36 -6.50
N ILE A 97 -6.69 3.60 -5.75
CA ILE A 97 -7.13 2.75 -4.62
C ILE A 97 -7.46 1.32 -5.09
N GLU A 98 -8.20 1.18 -6.18
CA GLU A 98 -8.50 -0.14 -6.77
C GLU A 98 -7.22 -0.83 -7.29
N GLY A 99 -6.23 -0.04 -7.75
CA GLY A 99 -4.82 -0.42 -7.93
C GLY A 99 -4.27 -1.26 -6.79
N TRP A 100 -4.23 -0.62 -5.62
CA TRP A 100 -3.71 -1.21 -4.41
C TRP A 100 -4.52 -2.42 -3.96
N GLU A 101 -5.85 -2.38 -4.10
CA GLU A 101 -6.70 -3.50 -3.70
C GLU A 101 -6.50 -4.74 -4.59
N ILE A 102 -6.29 -4.55 -5.89
CA ILE A 102 -5.94 -5.65 -6.80
C ILE A 102 -4.59 -6.27 -6.43
N GLU A 103 -3.59 -5.44 -6.15
CA GLU A 103 -2.27 -5.91 -5.76
C GLU A 103 -2.33 -6.66 -4.43
N ARG A 104 -3.07 -6.15 -3.45
CA ARG A 104 -3.33 -6.80 -2.18
C ARG A 104 -4.06 -8.13 -2.33
N HIS A 105 -5.07 -8.20 -3.18
CA HIS A 105 -5.74 -9.47 -3.46
C HIS A 105 -4.80 -10.49 -4.11
N LYS A 106 -3.90 -10.04 -4.99
CA LYS A 106 -2.86 -10.91 -5.57
C LYS A 106 -1.91 -11.45 -4.51
N THR A 107 -1.50 -10.65 -3.52
CA THR A 107 -0.64 -11.14 -2.43
C THR A 107 -1.38 -12.12 -1.52
N LEU A 108 -2.65 -11.87 -1.21
CA LEU A 108 -3.50 -12.81 -0.47
C LEU A 108 -3.67 -14.13 -1.22
N LEU A 109 -3.85 -14.10 -2.55
CA LEU A 109 -3.93 -15.32 -3.36
C LEU A 109 -2.65 -16.14 -3.32
N ARG A 110 -1.48 -15.47 -3.35
CA ARG A 110 -0.18 -16.15 -3.22
C ARG A 110 -0.06 -16.83 -1.85
N ARG A 111 -0.39 -16.11 -0.77
CA ARG A 111 -0.41 -16.66 0.60
C ARG A 111 -1.42 -17.82 0.72
N ALA A 112 -2.62 -17.66 0.17
CA ALA A 112 -3.65 -18.68 0.22
C ALA A 112 -3.21 -19.98 -0.48
N ARG A 113 -2.53 -19.90 -1.64
CA ARG A 113 -2.01 -21.08 -2.35
C ARG A 113 -1.07 -21.92 -1.47
N GLN A 114 -0.22 -21.26 -0.68
CA GLN A 114 0.69 -21.93 0.25
C GLN A 114 -0.06 -22.70 1.35
N TYR A 115 -1.20 -22.18 1.80
CA TYR A 115 -2.07 -22.82 2.80
C TYR A 115 -3.23 -23.63 2.19
N GLY A 116 -3.08 -24.15 0.97
CA GLY A 116 -4.08 -25.02 0.33
C GLY A 116 -5.36 -24.29 -0.12
N GLY A 117 -5.29 -22.98 -0.35
CA GLY A 117 -6.37 -22.13 -0.84
C GLY A 117 -7.22 -21.45 0.24
N TYR A 118 -6.86 -21.58 1.52
CA TYR A 118 -7.61 -21.01 2.64
C TYR A 118 -6.71 -20.08 3.47
N LEU A 119 -7.29 -18.97 3.93
CA LEU A 119 -6.67 -18.09 4.91
C LEU A 119 -7.52 -18.04 6.18
N THR A 120 -6.87 -18.09 7.33
CA THR A 120 -7.51 -17.93 8.63
C THR A 120 -7.66 -16.44 8.94
N THR A 121 -8.88 -16.03 9.22
CA THR A 121 -9.15 -14.73 9.84
C THR A 121 -8.57 -14.67 11.26
N PRO A 122 -8.36 -13.46 11.82
CA PRO A 122 -8.02 -13.30 13.24
C PRO A 122 -9.00 -13.97 14.21
N GLU A 123 -10.25 -14.20 13.79
CA GLU A 123 -11.27 -14.91 14.58
C GLU A 123 -11.18 -16.44 14.47
N GLY A 124 -10.22 -16.97 13.72
CA GLY A 124 -10.03 -18.41 13.49
C GLY A 124 -10.90 -19.00 12.38
N ASN A 125 -11.78 -18.22 11.75
CA ASN A 125 -12.60 -18.68 10.62
C ASN A 125 -11.73 -18.83 9.36
N LYS A 126 -11.81 -19.99 8.70
CA LYS A 126 -11.12 -20.24 7.41
C LYS A 126 -11.95 -19.68 6.26
N MET A 127 -11.38 -18.73 5.53
CA MET A 127 -11.97 -18.17 4.31
C MET A 127 -11.21 -18.65 3.08
N ARG A 128 -11.94 -19.07 2.06
CA ARG A 128 -11.36 -19.46 0.77
C ARG A 128 -11.18 -18.22 -0.09
N ILE A 129 -9.94 -17.90 -0.44
CA ILE A 129 -9.64 -16.79 -1.36
C ILE A 129 -9.67 -17.33 -2.79
N ARG A 130 -10.52 -16.74 -3.63
CA ARG A 130 -10.57 -17.04 -5.07
C ARG A 130 -10.07 -15.84 -5.85
N LYS A 131 -9.40 -16.11 -6.99
CA LYS A 131 -9.04 -15.05 -7.92
C LYS A 131 -10.34 -14.43 -8.43
N GLN A 132 -10.41 -13.10 -8.38
CA GLN A 132 -11.53 -12.31 -8.85
C GLN A 132 -10.99 -11.32 -9.88
N GLU A 133 -11.64 -11.21 -11.02
CA GLU A 133 -11.31 -10.23 -12.05
C GLU A 133 -11.90 -8.85 -11.72
N PHE A 134 -11.28 -7.80 -12.24
CA PHE A 134 -11.72 -6.43 -11.98
C PHE A 134 -13.05 -6.13 -12.70
N PRO A 135 -14.09 -5.63 -12.01
CA PRO A 135 -15.43 -5.56 -12.58
C PRO A 135 -15.70 -4.34 -13.48
N TYR A 136 -14.95 -3.24 -13.33
CA TYR A 136 -15.28 -1.96 -13.98
C TYR A 136 -14.57 -1.72 -15.31
N ASP A 137 -13.73 -2.65 -15.78
CA ASP A 137 -13.12 -2.54 -17.10
C ASP A 137 -14.12 -2.97 -18.19
N ILE A 138 -14.78 -1.99 -18.82
CA ILE A 138 -15.78 -2.16 -19.89
C ILE A 138 -15.20 -1.91 -21.30
N GLY A 139 -13.87 -1.94 -21.41
CA GLY A 139 -13.11 -1.71 -22.63
C GLY A 139 -12.61 -0.27 -22.81
N ILE A 140 -11.43 -0.13 -23.43
CA ILE A 140 -10.64 1.10 -23.47
C ILE A 140 -11.46 2.34 -23.85
N TRP A 141 -12.24 2.27 -24.93
CA TRP A 141 -13.03 3.42 -25.39
C TRP A 141 -14.13 3.80 -24.39
N SER A 142 -14.90 2.81 -23.92
CA SER A 142 -15.99 3.03 -22.96
C SER A 142 -15.46 3.57 -21.63
N ASN A 143 -14.33 3.05 -21.17
CA ASN A 143 -13.60 3.51 -19.99
C ASN A 143 -13.19 4.99 -20.14
N MET A 144 -12.57 5.35 -21.26
CA MET A 144 -12.17 6.74 -21.52
C MET A 144 -13.38 7.69 -21.61
N VAL A 145 -14.48 7.26 -22.24
CA VAL A 145 -15.70 8.05 -22.33
C VAL A 145 -16.33 8.27 -20.96
N GLN A 146 -16.35 7.24 -20.10
CA GLN A 146 -16.85 7.33 -18.73
C GLN A 146 -15.97 8.25 -17.88
N GLY A 147 -14.65 8.04 -17.89
CA GLY A 147 -13.71 8.82 -17.09
C GLY A 147 -13.53 10.27 -17.55
N MET A 148 -13.70 10.58 -18.84
CA MET A 148 -13.64 11.96 -19.35
C MET A 148 -15.03 12.63 -19.45
N ASN A 149 -16.10 11.89 -19.17
CA ASN A 149 -17.50 12.34 -19.24
C ASN A 149 -17.88 12.95 -20.60
N SER A 150 -17.34 12.40 -21.69
CA SER A 150 -17.58 12.90 -23.05
C SER A 150 -17.26 11.83 -24.08
N ARG A 151 -18.16 11.64 -25.06
CA ARG A 151 -17.92 10.81 -26.25
C ARG A 151 -17.03 11.49 -27.31
N ASN A 152 -16.90 12.81 -27.25
CA ASN A 152 -16.09 13.57 -28.19
C ASN A 152 -14.65 13.71 -27.65
N PRO A 153 -13.63 13.15 -28.33
CA PRO A 153 -12.23 13.26 -27.92
C PRO A 153 -11.72 14.69 -27.89
N ILE A 154 -12.23 15.58 -28.74
CA ILE A 154 -11.79 16.99 -28.76
C ILE A 154 -12.14 17.66 -27.43
N ASN A 155 -13.28 17.29 -26.84
CA ASN A 155 -13.71 17.83 -25.56
C ASN A 155 -12.93 17.27 -24.36
N TRP A 156 -12.12 16.21 -24.56
CA TRP A 156 -11.20 15.74 -23.53
C TRP A 156 -10.09 16.76 -23.28
N PHE A 157 -9.73 17.55 -24.27
CA PHE A 157 -8.75 18.62 -24.14
C PHE A 157 -9.37 19.92 -23.63
N ASN A 158 -10.69 20.13 -23.74
CA ASN A 158 -11.32 21.37 -23.35
C ASN A 158 -11.23 21.65 -21.82
N PRO A 159 -10.53 22.69 -21.36
CA PRO A 159 -10.42 23.01 -19.93
C PRO A 159 -11.73 23.54 -19.33
N PHE A 160 -12.67 23.97 -20.17
CA PHE A 160 -14.00 24.45 -19.75
C PHE A 160 -15.09 23.38 -19.92
N ALA A 161 -14.69 22.10 -20.08
CA ALA A 161 -15.65 21.01 -20.12
C ALA A 161 -16.46 20.93 -18.83
N ALA A 162 -17.72 20.50 -18.95
CA ALA A 162 -18.60 20.38 -17.81
C ALA A 162 -18.11 19.30 -16.82
N THR A 163 -18.23 19.60 -15.53
CA THR A 163 -17.97 18.66 -14.45
C THR A 163 -18.99 17.51 -14.49
N PRO A 164 -18.55 16.25 -14.33
CA PRO A 164 -19.47 15.12 -14.19
C PRO A 164 -20.46 15.31 -13.04
N SER A 165 -21.69 14.84 -13.22
CA SER A 165 -22.70 14.85 -12.15
C SER A 165 -22.32 13.90 -11.02
N LEU A 166 -22.67 14.25 -9.78
CA LEU A 166 -22.48 13.34 -8.63
C LEU A 166 -23.31 12.06 -8.77
N SER A 167 -24.51 12.15 -9.34
CA SER A 167 -25.39 10.99 -9.54
C SER A 167 -24.80 9.92 -10.46
N SER A 168 -24.00 10.31 -11.44
CA SER A 168 -23.34 9.35 -12.33
C SER A 168 -22.17 8.61 -11.68
N GLY A 169 -21.73 9.03 -10.49
CA GLY A 169 -20.68 8.36 -9.73
C GLY A 169 -21.19 7.36 -8.68
N LEU A 170 -22.51 7.11 -8.62
CA LEU A 170 -23.11 6.17 -7.67
C LEU A 170 -23.23 4.75 -8.22
N SER A 171 -23.25 4.60 -9.54
CA SER A 171 -23.41 3.31 -10.22
C SER A 171 -22.52 3.28 -11.44
N PHE A 172 -21.68 2.25 -11.54
CA PHE A 172 -20.79 2.01 -12.68
C PHE A 172 -21.22 0.74 -13.41
N GLU A 173 -21.07 0.77 -14.73
CA GLU A 173 -21.29 -0.41 -15.57
C GLU A 173 -20.22 -1.46 -15.27
N THR A 174 -20.63 -2.72 -15.21
CA THR A 174 -19.75 -3.86 -14.95
C THR A 174 -19.60 -4.70 -16.20
N ASN A 175 -18.44 -5.35 -16.35
CA ASN A 175 -18.11 -6.17 -17.51
C ASN A 175 -18.78 -7.55 -17.54
N GLY A 176 -19.32 -8.00 -16.42
CA GLY A 176 -20.01 -9.29 -16.30
C GLY A 176 -19.09 -10.51 -16.39
N PHE A 177 -17.79 -10.37 -16.11
CA PHE A 177 -16.87 -11.52 -16.05
C PHE A 177 -17.10 -12.40 -14.82
N GLU A 178 -17.60 -11.83 -13.73
CA GLU A 178 -17.92 -12.52 -12.48
C GLU A 178 -19.43 -12.70 -12.32
N ASP A 179 -19.85 -13.66 -11.48
CA ASP A 179 -21.26 -13.93 -11.18
C ASP A 179 -21.96 -12.68 -10.58
N GLU A 180 -23.25 -12.50 -10.86
CA GLU A 180 -24.08 -11.31 -10.49
C GLU A 180 -24.23 -11.04 -8.97
N GLY A 181 -23.60 -11.85 -8.10
CA GLY A 181 -23.59 -11.68 -6.65
C GLY A 181 -22.19 -11.43 -6.04
N THR A 182 -21.16 -11.37 -6.87
CA THR A 182 -19.79 -11.21 -6.39
C THR A 182 -19.55 -9.76 -5.96
N VAL A 183 -19.17 -9.58 -4.70
CA VAL A 183 -18.89 -8.25 -4.13
C VAL A 183 -17.48 -7.80 -4.51
N TRP A 184 -17.34 -6.54 -4.88
CA TRP A 184 -16.07 -5.85 -5.00
C TRP A 184 -16.00 -4.75 -3.93
N PRO A 185 -14.88 -4.58 -3.20
CA PRO A 185 -13.64 -5.36 -3.25
C PRO A 185 -13.77 -6.77 -2.64
N PRO A 186 -12.86 -7.71 -2.98
CA PRO A 186 -12.85 -9.04 -2.40
C PRO A 186 -12.73 -9.00 -0.86
N PRO A 187 -13.36 -9.93 -0.13
CA PRO A 187 -13.29 -9.96 1.33
C PRO A 187 -11.87 -10.31 1.79
N ASP A 188 -11.34 -9.45 2.66
CA ASP A 188 -9.98 -9.59 3.16
C ASP A 188 -9.97 -10.20 4.57
N PRO A 189 -9.25 -11.32 4.79
CA PRO A 189 -9.17 -11.96 6.10
C PRO A 189 -8.49 -11.09 7.15
N ASP A 190 -7.50 -10.29 6.75
CA ASP A 190 -6.73 -9.44 7.65
C ASP A 190 -7.54 -8.19 8.05
N ARG A 191 -8.55 -7.82 7.24
CA ARG A 191 -9.46 -6.68 7.49
C ARG A 191 -10.78 -7.08 8.14
N ALA A 192 -11.05 -8.38 8.31
CA ALA A 192 -12.20 -8.84 9.07
C ALA A 192 -12.09 -8.25 10.48
N TYR A 193 -12.98 -7.31 10.78
CA TYR A 193 -12.96 -6.48 11.98
C TYR A 193 -12.65 -7.36 13.19
N ARG A 194 -11.47 -7.19 13.83
CA ARG A 194 -11.24 -7.77 15.15
C ARG A 194 -12.35 -7.20 16.01
N ARG A 195 -13.40 -7.97 16.30
CA ARG A 195 -14.32 -7.60 17.37
C ARG A 195 -13.42 -7.28 18.54
N ASN A 196 -13.47 -6.04 19.04
CA ASN A 196 -12.75 -5.65 20.25
C ASN A 196 -12.95 -6.79 21.22
N ALA A 197 -11.91 -7.61 21.45
CA ALA A 197 -12.01 -8.75 22.32
C ALA A 197 -12.49 -8.15 23.62
N THR A 198 -13.73 -8.46 24.03
CA THR A 198 -14.29 -7.98 25.28
C THR A 198 -13.23 -8.27 26.31
N ALA A 199 -12.63 -7.21 26.88
CA ALA A 199 -11.45 -7.35 27.71
C ALA A 199 -11.74 -8.45 28.72
N VAL A 200 -10.95 -9.53 28.67
CA VAL A 200 -11.15 -10.72 29.52
C VAL A 200 -11.19 -10.31 31.00
N ASN A 201 -10.63 -9.14 31.31
CA ASN A 201 -10.70 -8.48 32.60
C ASN A 201 -11.33 -7.08 32.47
N ALA A 202 -12.64 -6.98 32.23
CA ALA A 202 -13.37 -5.71 32.36
C ALA A 202 -13.19 -5.06 33.75
N ASP A 203 -12.86 -5.87 34.77
CA ASP A 203 -12.57 -5.43 36.13
C ASP A 203 -11.08 -5.15 36.41
N ALA A 204 -10.14 -5.36 35.47
CA ALA A 204 -8.70 -5.11 35.72
C ALA A 204 -8.36 -3.64 36.02
N PHE A 205 -9.23 -2.71 35.63
CA PHE A 205 -9.08 -1.27 35.90
C PHE A 205 -10.01 -0.76 37.00
N ARG A 206 -10.81 -1.63 37.62
CA ARG A 206 -11.52 -1.28 38.84
C ARG A 206 -10.58 -1.54 40.01
N TYR A 207 -9.95 -0.48 40.49
CA TYR A 207 -9.40 -0.44 41.83
C TYR A 207 -10.56 -0.64 42.81
N ALA A 208 -10.90 -1.89 43.11
CA ALA A 208 -11.61 -2.22 44.33
C ALA A 208 -10.64 -1.88 45.48
N GLU A 209 -10.87 -0.71 46.09
CA GLU A 209 -10.35 -0.26 47.38
C GLU A 209 -8.97 -0.85 47.75
N SER A 210 -7.90 -0.15 47.34
CA SER A 210 -6.57 -0.48 47.83
C SER A 210 -6.45 -0.08 49.31
N GLU A 211 -6.75 -1.00 50.22
CA GLU A 211 -6.36 -0.90 51.64
C GLU A 211 -4.83 -1.01 51.85
N LEU A 212 -4.05 -1.01 50.77
CA LEU A 212 -2.60 -1.16 50.79
C LEU A 212 -1.89 0.18 51.04
N ASN A 213 -0.91 0.17 51.93
CA ASN A 213 -0.12 1.34 52.28
C ASN A 213 0.73 1.81 51.07
N ALA A 214 1.12 3.09 51.02
CA ALA A 214 1.75 3.70 49.84
C ALA A 214 3.05 3.01 49.38
N GLU A 215 3.78 2.38 50.30
CA GLU A 215 5.00 1.62 49.97
C GLU A 215 4.68 0.27 49.30
N ASP A 216 3.60 -0.39 49.73
CA ASP A 216 3.18 -1.69 49.21
C ASP A 216 2.60 -1.57 47.80
N THR A 217 1.93 -0.45 47.49
CA THR A 217 1.43 -0.19 46.14
C THR A 217 2.58 0.01 45.14
N VAL A 218 3.64 0.70 45.55
CA VAL A 218 4.85 0.91 44.73
C VAL A 218 5.61 -0.40 44.55
N ALA A 219 5.71 -1.22 45.59
CA ALA A 219 6.35 -2.54 45.51
C ALA A 219 5.58 -3.48 44.56
N ALA A 220 4.25 -3.55 44.69
CA ALA A 220 3.40 -4.35 43.80
C ALA A 220 3.41 -3.84 42.35
N PHE A 221 3.60 -2.54 42.14
CA PHE A 221 3.77 -1.97 40.80
C PHE A 221 5.11 -2.36 40.17
N LYS A 222 6.21 -2.24 40.93
CA LYS A 222 7.55 -2.66 40.47
C LYS A 222 7.62 -4.17 40.18
N ALA A 223 6.95 -4.99 40.99
CA ALA A 223 6.85 -6.43 40.75
C ALA A 223 6.16 -6.74 39.41
N ARG A 224 5.03 -6.07 39.12
CA ARG A 224 4.33 -6.19 37.83
C ARG A 224 5.18 -5.74 36.65
N GLN A 225 5.92 -4.63 36.79
CA GLN A 225 6.86 -4.18 35.76
C GLN A 225 7.98 -5.20 35.50
N ALA A 226 8.48 -5.87 36.55
CA ALA A 226 9.49 -6.90 36.41
C ALA A 226 8.92 -8.15 35.70
N GLU A 227 7.69 -8.56 36.02
CA GLU A 227 7.00 -9.67 35.35
C GLU A 227 6.74 -9.36 33.87
N ASP A 228 6.29 -8.15 33.53
CA ASP A 228 6.08 -7.72 32.15
C ASP A 228 7.40 -7.60 31.38
N ALA A 229 8.47 -7.14 32.02
CA ALA A 229 9.81 -7.12 31.41
C ALA A 229 10.32 -8.54 31.11
N VAL A 230 10.03 -9.51 31.97
CA VAL A 230 10.34 -10.93 31.71
C VAL A 230 9.46 -11.47 30.58
N ARG A 231 8.19 -11.08 30.51
CA ARG A 231 7.26 -11.47 29.43
C ARG A 231 7.73 -10.94 28.07
N ARG A 232 8.19 -9.67 28.01
CA ARG A 232 8.76 -9.04 26.81
C ARG A 232 10.12 -9.60 26.41
N ARG A 233 10.87 -10.20 27.34
CA ARG A 233 12.20 -10.80 27.07
C ARG A 233 12.13 -12.28 26.67
N ARG A 234 10.95 -12.92 26.71
CA ARG A 234 10.81 -14.29 26.20
C ARG A 234 10.76 -14.28 24.68
N PRO A 235 11.66 -15.01 23.99
CA PRO A 235 11.54 -15.25 22.56
C PRO A 235 10.25 -16.02 22.27
N TYR A 236 9.56 -15.67 21.18
CA TYR A 236 8.27 -16.24 20.76
C TYR A 236 8.30 -17.78 20.51
N ALA A 237 9.48 -18.39 20.44
CA ALA A 237 9.68 -19.82 20.11
C ALA A 237 9.09 -20.82 21.13
N GLY A 238 8.66 -20.40 22.32
CA GLY A 238 8.14 -21.31 23.36
C GLY A 238 6.61 -21.37 23.50
N ALA A 239 5.86 -20.71 22.61
CA ALA A 239 4.39 -20.72 22.64
C ALA A 239 3.76 -21.88 21.84
N THR A 240 4.51 -22.48 20.91
CA THR A 240 4.07 -23.58 20.04
C THR A 240 4.01 -24.94 20.75
N ASP A 241 4.86 -25.16 21.76
CA ASP A 241 4.97 -26.48 22.42
C ASP A 241 3.74 -26.85 23.27
N ARG A 242 2.80 -25.93 23.48
CA ARG A 242 1.58 -26.18 24.27
C ARG A 242 0.37 -26.60 23.45
N GLU A 243 0.38 -26.36 22.13
CA GLU A 243 -0.70 -26.81 21.24
C GLU A 243 -0.42 -28.21 20.66
N GLU A 244 0.82 -28.69 20.72
CA GLU A 244 1.21 -30.00 20.15
C GLU A 244 0.83 -31.19 21.05
N ASP A 245 0.77 -31.04 22.38
CA ASP A 245 0.44 -32.13 23.32
C ASP A 245 -1.01 -32.63 23.21
N ASP A 246 -1.96 -31.80 22.74
CA ASP A 246 -3.37 -32.18 22.59
C ASP A 246 -3.66 -32.88 21.23
N ALA A 247 -2.74 -32.81 20.26
CA ALA A 247 -2.95 -33.33 18.91
C ALA A 247 -2.34 -34.73 18.67
N GLU A 248 -1.45 -35.21 19.54
CA GLU A 248 -0.66 -36.42 19.31
C GLU A 248 -1.38 -37.75 19.68
N LEU A 249 -2.60 -37.69 20.26
CA LEU A 249 -3.33 -38.89 20.70
C LEU A 249 -4.26 -39.54 19.65
N GLY A 250 -4.17 -39.17 18.38
CA GLY A 250 -5.13 -39.70 17.41
C GLY A 250 -4.74 -39.64 15.95
N ARG A 251 -3.75 -40.43 15.51
CA ARG A 251 -3.79 -41.17 14.22
C ARG A 251 -2.53 -42.00 14.01
N ASN A 252 -2.69 -43.30 14.19
CA ASN A 252 -1.83 -44.33 13.63
C ASN A 252 -2.52 -44.89 12.36
N GLU A 253 -1.71 -45.40 11.43
CA GLU A 253 -2.07 -46.20 10.24
C GLU A 253 -2.69 -45.43 9.05
N GLU A 254 -2.31 -45.59 7.78
CA GLU A 254 -1.43 -46.54 7.07
C GLU A 254 -1.06 -45.99 5.68
N ASP A 255 0.08 -46.46 5.17
CA ASP A 255 0.74 -46.27 3.88
C ASP A 255 -0.09 -46.79 2.67
N PHE A 256 0.09 -46.23 1.46
CA PHE A 256 0.22 -46.97 0.19
C PHE A 256 0.49 -46.03 -1.01
N THR A 257 1.47 -46.44 -1.82
CA THR A 257 2.01 -45.76 -3.02
C THR A 257 1.85 -46.65 -4.27
N TYR A 258 1.47 -46.07 -5.43
CA TYR A 258 1.81 -46.35 -6.87
C TYR A 258 0.63 -45.90 -7.77
N GLY A 259 0.71 -45.36 -8.98
CA GLY A 259 1.77 -45.01 -9.95
C GLY A 259 1.12 -44.92 -11.37
N ASP A 260 1.63 -44.02 -12.24
CA ASP A 260 1.51 -43.97 -13.73
C ASP A 260 0.10 -43.79 -14.37
N ASP A 261 -0.15 -43.12 -15.52
CA ASP A 261 0.66 -42.56 -16.63
C ASP A 261 -0.27 -41.67 -17.54
N ALA A 262 0.35 -40.84 -18.39
CA ALA A 262 -0.05 -40.30 -19.71
C ALA A 262 -1.27 -39.36 -19.86
N SER A 263 -1.10 -38.06 -20.18
CA SER A 263 -0.84 -37.39 -21.50
C SER A 263 -2.16 -36.71 -22.01
N ASP A 264 -2.28 -35.51 -22.60
CA ASP A 264 -1.49 -34.64 -23.50
C ASP A 264 -1.73 -33.15 -23.12
N GLU A 265 -0.74 -32.24 -23.07
CA GLU A 265 -0.20 -31.34 -24.14
C GLU A 265 -1.29 -30.57 -24.92
N VAL A 266 -1.41 -29.23 -24.94
CA VAL A 266 -0.52 -28.11 -25.40
C VAL A 266 -1.19 -26.80 -24.93
N GLY A 267 -0.58 -25.65 -24.62
CA GLY A 267 0.79 -25.13 -24.70
C GLY A 267 0.70 -23.59 -24.71
N TYR A 268 1.26 -22.92 -23.70
CA TYR A 268 1.79 -21.55 -23.76
C TYR A 268 2.95 -21.48 -22.77
N GLU A 269 4.15 -21.48 -23.34
CA GLU A 269 5.45 -21.46 -22.69
C GLU A 269 5.71 -20.09 -22.06
N GLU A 270 5.94 -20.06 -20.75
CA GLU A 270 6.72 -19.06 -20.00
C GLU A 270 6.50 -19.35 -18.50
N GLU A 271 7.32 -20.22 -17.87
CA GLU A 271 7.58 -20.27 -16.40
C GLU A 271 8.39 -21.52 -15.91
N GLU A 272 9.16 -22.23 -16.76
CA GLU A 272 9.87 -23.45 -16.34
C GLU A 272 11.34 -23.29 -15.87
N GLU A 273 11.85 -22.08 -15.64
CA GLU A 273 13.24 -21.90 -15.16
C GLU A 273 13.41 -21.74 -13.63
N GLU A 274 12.35 -21.70 -12.82
CA GLU A 274 12.49 -21.49 -11.36
C GLU A 274 12.41 -22.75 -10.47
N LEU A 275 12.14 -23.93 -11.05
CA LEU A 275 11.82 -25.14 -10.27
C LEU A 275 12.99 -26.06 -9.90
N GLU A 276 14.22 -25.80 -10.37
CA GLU A 276 15.37 -26.69 -10.08
C GLU A 276 16.32 -26.22 -8.96
N ARG A 277 16.09 -25.05 -8.34
CA ARG A 277 17.05 -24.50 -7.34
C ARG A 277 16.74 -24.77 -5.87
N THR A 278 15.71 -25.55 -5.55
CA THR A 278 15.32 -25.84 -4.15
C THR A 278 15.39 -27.33 -3.81
N LYS A 279 16.58 -27.91 -3.91
CA LYS A 279 16.93 -29.13 -3.17
C LYS A 279 18.24 -28.93 -2.41
N GLY A 280 18.14 -28.37 -1.21
CA GLY A 280 19.26 -28.34 -0.26
C GLY A 280 18.98 -27.47 0.95
N GLY A 281 18.79 -28.10 2.11
CA GLY A 281 18.89 -27.43 3.43
C GLY A 281 17.59 -27.40 4.23
N LYS A 282 17.45 -28.35 5.15
CA LYS A 282 16.42 -28.38 6.21
C LYS A 282 16.61 -27.18 7.15
N GLY A 283 15.57 -26.36 7.28
CA GLY A 283 15.33 -25.44 8.39
C GLY A 283 13.83 -25.14 8.41
N ARG A 284 13.08 -25.83 9.28
CA ARG A 284 11.65 -25.57 9.51
C ARG A 284 11.54 -24.29 10.33
N GLU A 285 11.36 -23.15 9.69
CA GLU A 285 11.15 -21.85 10.35
C GLU A 285 9.90 -21.18 9.73
N GLY A 286 8.98 -20.74 10.59
CA GLY A 286 7.61 -20.32 10.25
C GLY A 286 7.51 -19.29 9.11
N GLU A 287 6.77 -19.67 8.07
CA GLU A 287 6.64 -18.95 6.81
C GLU A 287 5.55 -17.86 6.87
N ALA A 288 5.74 -16.81 7.66
CA ALA A 288 4.78 -15.70 7.78
C ALA A 288 5.32 -14.31 7.39
N ALA A 289 6.40 -14.23 6.59
CA ALA A 289 6.96 -12.95 6.17
C ALA A 289 6.68 -12.64 4.70
N TRP A 290 6.41 -11.36 4.43
CA TRP A 290 6.31 -10.81 3.08
C TRP A 290 7.61 -11.01 2.29
N ARG A 291 7.50 -11.28 0.98
CA ARG A 291 8.61 -11.36 0.03
C ARG A 291 8.28 -10.57 -1.24
N ASN A 292 9.31 -9.99 -1.87
CA ASN A 292 9.18 -9.35 -3.18
C ASN A 292 9.12 -10.39 -4.33
N SER A 293 8.96 -9.95 -5.57
CA SER A 293 8.91 -10.82 -6.77
C SER A 293 10.22 -11.58 -7.03
N GLU A 294 11.33 -11.18 -6.41
CA GLU A 294 12.65 -11.80 -6.54
C GLU A 294 12.97 -12.71 -5.34
N GLY A 295 12.01 -12.91 -4.43
CA GLY A 295 12.12 -13.82 -3.29
C GLY A 295 12.83 -13.25 -2.07
N GLU A 296 13.27 -11.99 -2.10
CA GLU A 296 13.96 -11.32 -1.00
C GLU A 296 12.98 -10.87 0.08
N ARG A 297 13.46 -10.84 1.33
CA ARG A 297 12.74 -10.44 2.54
C ARG A 297 13.07 -9.01 2.96
N LEU A 298 12.22 -8.40 3.78
CA LEU A 298 12.50 -7.10 4.41
C LEU A 298 13.78 -7.15 5.26
N LYS A 299 14.03 -8.28 5.92
CA LYS A 299 15.27 -8.53 6.70
C LYS A 299 16.53 -8.48 5.85
N ASP A 300 16.45 -8.83 4.57
CA ASP A 300 17.60 -8.79 3.66
C ASP A 300 18.03 -7.34 3.34
N PHE A 301 17.09 -6.39 3.48
CA PHE A 301 17.32 -4.96 3.38
C PHE A 301 17.58 -4.29 4.75
N GLY A 302 17.73 -5.07 5.82
CA GLY A 302 17.96 -4.57 7.18
C GLY A 302 16.74 -3.92 7.83
N VAL A 303 15.54 -4.24 7.35
CA VAL A 303 14.26 -3.76 7.90
C VAL A 303 13.65 -4.86 8.75
N ASP A 304 13.36 -4.57 10.03
CA ASP A 304 12.74 -5.52 10.95
C ASP A 304 11.30 -5.85 10.49
N GLU A 305 10.98 -7.15 10.39
CA GLU A 305 9.67 -7.65 9.94
C GLU A 305 8.58 -7.56 11.02
N ASP A 306 8.93 -7.13 12.24
CA ASP A 306 8.08 -7.21 13.43
C ASP A 306 7.40 -5.87 13.76
N VAL A 307 7.52 -4.86 12.88
CA VAL A 307 6.77 -3.60 13.01
C VAL A 307 5.37 -3.81 12.44
N GLU A 308 4.40 -4.08 13.31
CA GLU A 308 2.98 -4.01 12.94
C GLU A 308 2.68 -2.59 12.42
N PHE A 309 2.31 -2.49 11.15
CA PHE A 309 1.98 -1.26 10.41
C PHE A 309 0.75 -0.49 10.95
N TYR A 310 0.32 -0.78 12.18
CA TYR A 310 -0.87 -0.23 12.83
C TYR A 310 -0.59 0.60 14.08
N ASP A 311 0.68 0.79 14.47
CA ASP A 311 1.02 1.66 15.61
C ASP A 311 1.20 3.15 15.20
N GLU A 312 1.22 3.48 13.91
CA GLU A 312 1.45 4.87 13.44
C GLU A 312 0.24 5.81 13.63
N GLN A 313 -0.96 5.31 13.92
CA GLN A 313 -2.15 6.17 14.00
C GLN A 313 -2.29 6.91 15.35
N ASP A 314 -1.58 6.48 16.40
CA ASP A 314 -1.65 7.07 17.75
C ASP A 314 -0.40 7.91 18.14
N ASP A 315 0.65 7.93 17.31
CA ASP A 315 1.93 8.59 17.63
C ASP A 315 2.11 10.00 17.00
N ASP A 316 1.12 10.53 16.28
CA ASP A 316 1.15 11.86 15.65
C ASP A 316 0.75 13.04 16.59
N LEU A 317 1.04 12.93 17.89
CA LEU A 317 0.93 14.07 18.81
C LEU A 317 2.27 14.82 18.87
N PRO A 318 2.37 16.06 18.38
CA PRO A 318 3.62 16.80 18.43
C PRO A 318 4.06 17.00 19.88
N LEU A 319 5.36 16.83 20.16
CA LEU A 319 5.95 16.89 21.51
C LEU A 319 5.57 18.16 22.29
N SER A 320 5.35 19.27 21.58
CA SER A 320 4.88 20.54 22.14
C SER A 320 3.51 20.42 22.82
N GLU A 321 2.60 19.61 22.28
CA GLU A 321 1.25 19.42 22.80
C GLU A 321 1.24 18.51 24.04
N LEU A 322 2.11 17.50 24.07
CA LEU A 322 2.33 16.66 25.26
C LEU A 322 2.95 17.46 26.41
N ILE A 323 3.91 18.34 26.12
CA ILE A 323 4.50 19.23 27.12
C ILE A 323 3.45 20.22 27.65
N ALA A 324 2.62 20.79 26.78
CA ALA A 324 1.55 21.71 27.18
C ALA A 324 0.50 21.03 28.07
N ARG A 325 0.08 19.80 27.71
CA ARG A 325 -0.86 19.01 28.54
C ARG A 325 -0.26 18.65 29.89
N ARG A 326 1.03 18.31 29.94
CA ARG A 326 1.73 18.01 31.19
C ARG A 326 1.88 19.25 32.09
N GLN A 327 2.16 20.42 31.51
CA GLN A 327 2.24 21.68 32.26
C GLN A 327 0.86 22.12 32.77
N ALA A 328 -0.19 21.95 31.97
CA ALA A 328 -1.57 22.23 32.40
C ALA A 328 -2.03 21.31 33.53
N ALA A 329 -1.70 20.02 33.46
CA ALA A 329 -1.98 19.06 34.52
C ALA A 329 -1.20 19.36 35.82
N ALA A 330 0.06 19.79 35.71
CA ALA A 330 0.86 20.21 36.87
C ALA A 330 0.29 21.49 37.52
N ALA A 331 -0.14 22.47 36.71
CA ALA A 331 -0.77 23.69 37.22
C ALA A 331 -2.14 23.44 37.87
N ALA A 332 -2.88 22.44 37.40
CA ALA A 332 -4.14 22.01 38.01
C ALA A 332 -3.93 21.26 39.35
N ALA A 333 -2.79 20.60 39.52
CA ALA A 333 -2.42 19.93 40.78
C ALA A 333 -1.92 20.92 41.85
N ASP A 334 -1.30 22.03 41.47
CA ASP A 334 -0.83 23.08 42.39
C ASP A 334 -1.94 24.06 42.82
N SER A 335 -3.14 23.97 42.24
CA SER A 335 -4.29 24.84 42.55
C SER A 335 -5.37 24.19 43.43
N HIS A 336 -5.06 23.05 44.06
CA HIS A 336 -5.93 22.36 45.01
C HIS A 336 -5.35 22.26 46.42
#